data_AF-A0A077M984-F1
#
_entry.id   AF-A0A077M984-F1
#
_cell.length_a   1.000
_cell.length_b   1.000
_cell.length_c   1.000
_cell.angle_alpha   90.00
_cell.angle_beta   90.00
_cell.angle_gamma   90.00
#
_symmetry.space_group_name_H-M   'P 1'
#
loop_
_entity.id
_entity.type
_entity.pdbx_description
1 polymer ?
#
loop_
_entity_poly.entity_id
_entity_poly.type
_entity_poly.pdbx_seq_one_letter_code
_entity_poly.pdbx_strand_id
1 'polypeptide(L)'
;MLIALLVILGVIVLAVLWAVGVYNGLIKLRNLVQEAWRQIDVELKRRHDLIGNLVETVKGYAAHERGTLEDVMKARSSAMAGGQSPGQQAQSEGMLSAALGRLIAVAEAYPDLKANGNFTALMNELTSTEDRIASARRYYNANVRELNTKVETVPSNFVAGMFNVGKADYFEVEGIERDPVKVDFGQSTYNIPPPSGYGQPQDSAQQIPNPPAPGQLPPSQG
;
A
#
# COMPACT_ATOMS: atom_id res chain seq x y z
N MET A 1 -19.14 -44.89 35.26
CA MET A 1 -18.90 -43.49 35.67
C MET A 1 -17.43 -43.10 35.67
N LEU A 2 -16.53 -43.83 36.35
CA LEU A 2 -15.10 -43.49 36.40
C LEU A 2 -14.44 -43.36 35.01
N ILE A 3 -14.69 -44.31 34.10
CA ILE A 3 -14.14 -44.27 32.73
C ILE A 3 -14.60 -43.02 31.98
N ALA A 4 -15.89 -42.65 32.08
CA ALA A 4 -16.41 -41.44 31.46
C ALA A 4 -15.75 -40.16 32.00
N LEU A 5 -15.49 -40.11 33.32
CA LEU A 5 -14.76 -38.99 33.94
C LEU A 5 -13.32 -38.89 33.44
N LEU A 6 -12.61 -40.03 33.30
CA LEU A 6 -11.24 -40.05 32.78
C LEU A 6 -11.19 -39.63 31.31
N VAL A 7 -12.18 -40.01 30.49
CA VAL A 7 -12.29 -39.58 29.09
C VAL A 7 -12.51 -38.06 29.02
N ILE A 8 -13.44 -37.52 29.82
CA ILE A 8 -13.70 -36.07 29.89
C ILE A 8 -12.44 -35.31 30.31
N LEU A 9 -11.76 -35.79 31.35
CA LEU A 9 -10.52 -35.19 31.83
C LEU A 9 -9.43 -35.19 30.74
N GLY A 10 -9.27 -36.31 30.02
CA GLY A 10 -8.34 -36.41 28.91
C GLY A 10 -8.63 -35.39 27.80
N VAL A 11 -9.90 -35.23 27.42
CA VAL A 11 -10.32 -34.22 26.42
C VAL A 11 -10.01 -32.80 26.90
N ILE A 12 -10.28 -32.48 28.16
CA ILE A 12 -9.98 -31.16 28.74
C ILE A 12 -8.48 -30.89 28.71
N VAL A 13 -7.64 -31.85 29.11
CA VAL A 13 -6.18 -31.69 29.10
C VAL A 13 -5.68 -31.43 27.68
N LEU A 14 -6.18 -32.17 26.67
CA LEU A 14 -5.83 -31.94 25.27
C LEU A 14 -6.27 -30.56 24.77
N ALA A 15 -7.47 -30.10 25.14
CA ALA A 15 -7.96 -28.78 24.78
C ALA A 15 -7.09 -27.66 25.39
N VAL A 16 -6.67 -27.80 26.66
CA VAL A 16 -5.79 -26.84 27.33
C VAL A 16 -4.42 -26.80 26.66
N LEU A 17 -3.80 -27.95 26.40
CA LEU A 17 -2.49 -28.02 25.73
C LEU A 17 -2.54 -27.37 24.34
N TRP A 18 -3.61 -27.62 23.59
CA TRP A 18 -3.84 -26.96 22.31
C TRP A 18 -3.98 -25.43 22.45
N ALA A 19 -4.79 -24.96 23.41
CA ALA A 19 -5.01 -23.54 23.63
C ALA A 19 -3.71 -22.80 24.00
N VAL A 20 -2.87 -23.40 24.85
CA VAL A 20 -1.54 -22.87 25.20
C VAL A 20 -0.65 -22.73 23.96
N GLY A 21 -0.64 -23.74 23.08
CA GLY A 21 0.11 -23.69 21.83
C GLY A 21 -0.35 -22.56 20.90
N VAL A 22 -1.67 -22.39 20.75
CA VAL A 22 -2.25 -21.31 19.95
C VAL A 22 -1.93 -19.94 20.53
N TYR A 23 -2.11 -19.76 21.84
CA TYR A 23 -1.83 -18.51 22.54
C TYR A 23 -0.36 -18.10 22.37
N ASN A 24 0.58 -19.01 22.62
CA ASN A 24 2.01 -18.73 22.43
C ASN A 24 2.33 -18.35 20.98
N GLY A 25 1.68 -18.99 20.01
CA GLY A 25 1.81 -18.64 18.60
C GLY A 25 1.26 -17.25 18.27
N LEU A 26 0.15 -16.83 18.88
CA LEU A 26 -0.43 -15.49 18.73
C LEU A 26 0.47 -14.42 19.35
N ILE A 27 0.98 -14.66 20.56
CA ILE A 27 1.91 -13.74 21.23
C ILE A 27 3.21 -13.59 20.45
N LYS A 28 3.74 -14.67 19.88
CA LYS A 28 4.92 -14.61 19.00
C LYS A 28 4.67 -13.67 17.81
N LEU A 29 3.54 -13.79 17.13
CA LEU A 29 3.19 -12.92 16.00
C LEU A 29 3.01 -11.47 16.42
N ARG A 30 2.35 -11.22 17.55
CA ARG A 30 2.21 -9.87 18.12
C ARG A 30 3.57 -9.22 18.37
N ASN A 31 4.51 -9.97 18.92
CA ASN A 31 5.87 -9.48 19.17
C ASN A 31 6.62 -9.20 17.85
N LEU A 32 6.47 -10.04 16.84
CA LEU A 32 7.07 -9.80 15.51
C LEU A 32 6.50 -8.55 14.83
N VAL A 33 5.19 -8.32 14.93
CA VAL A 33 4.56 -7.08 14.44
C VAL A 33 5.13 -5.86 15.15
N GLN A 34 5.27 -5.91 16.49
CA GLN A 34 5.86 -4.82 17.27
C GLN A 34 7.34 -4.58 16.94
N GLU A 35 8.11 -5.65 16.74
CA GLU A 35 9.51 -5.55 16.34
C GLU A 35 9.66 -4.92 14.96
N ALA A 36 8.89 -5.39 13.99
CA ALA A 36 8.87 -4.82 12.64
C ALA A 36 8.44 -3.34 12.65
N TRP A 37 7.48 -2.97 13.49
CA TRP A 37 7.08 -1.56 13.65
C TRP A 37 8.22 -0.70 14.21
N ARG A 38 8.93 -1.17 15.25
CA ARG A 38 10.09 -0.44 15.80
C ARG A 38 11.19 -0.21 14.76
N GLN A 39 11.40 -1.15 13.84
CA GLN A 39 12.36 -0.97 12.75
C GLN A 39 11.93 0.15 11.80
N ILE A 40 10.63 0.26 11.50
CA ILE A 40 10.08 1.38 10.73
C ILE A 40 10.30 2.69 11.49
N ASP A 41 9.94 2.76 12.78
CA ASP A 41 10.05 3.98 13.60
C ASP A 41 11.48 4.55 13.62
N VAL A 42 12.50 3.69 13.68
CA VAL A 42 13.91 4.11 13.64
C VAL A 42 14.25 4.79 12.32
N GLU A 43 13.83 4.22 11.19
CA GLU A 43 14.10 4.79 9.88
C GLU A 43 13.26 6.05 9.61
N LEU A 44 12.01 6.11 10.11
CA LEU A 44 11.20 7.33 10.04
C LEU A 44 11.86 8.49 10.82
N LYS A 45 12.33 8.23 12.04
CA LYS A 45 13.05 9.24 12.82
C LYS A 45 14.28 9.73 12.09
N ARG A 46 15.07 8.81 11.53
CA ARG A 46 16.26 9.14 10.73
C ARG A 46 15.90 10.00 9.52
N ARG A 47 14.85 9.63 8.79
CA ARG A 47 14.30 10.40 7.67
C ARG A 47 13.95 11.82 8.10
N HIS A 48 13.21 11.99 9.19
CA HIS A 48 12.82 13.31 9.68
C HIS A 48 14.04 14.16 10.06
N ASP A 49 15.05 13.58 10.70
CA ASP A 49 16.29 14.30 11.05
C ASP A 49 17.05 14.76 9.80
N LEU A 50 17.19 13.88 8.80
CA LEU A 50 17.82 14.20 7.52
C LEU A 50 17.08 15.32 6.78
N ILE A 51 15.75 15.32 6.78
CA ILE A 51 14.94 16.37 6.14
C ILE A 51 15.17 17.71 6.83
N GLY A 52 15.30 17.74 8.16
CA GLY A 52 15.62 18.97 8.90
C GLY A 52 16.96 19.56 8.42
N ASN A 53 17.99 18.73 8.33
CA ASN A 53 19.31 19.14 7.84
C ASN A 53 19.28 19.56 6.36
N LEU A 54 18.47 18.89 5.54
CA LEU A 54 18.27 19.24 4.13
C LEU A 54 17.66 20.63 4.00
N VAL A 55 16.59 20.92 4.75
CA VAL A 55 15.92 22.23 4.75
C VAL A 55 16.90 23.35 5.12
N GLU A 56 17.73 23.17 6.15
CA GLU A 56 18.74 24.15 6.53
C GLU A 56 19.80 24.35 5.42
N THR A 57 20.19 23.27 4.73
CA THR A 57 21.11 23.36 3.60
C THR A 57 20.49 24.14 2.45
N VAL A 58 19.24 23.86 2.07
CA VAL A 58 18.54 24.55 0.98
C VAL A 58 18.32 26.03 1.30
N LYS A 59 17.98 26.38 2.56
CA LYS A 59 17.83 27.78 3.00
C LYS A 59 19.06 28.65 2.70
N GLY A 60 20.26 28.09 2.78
CA GLY A 60 21.50 28.81 2.49
C GLY A 60 21.67 29.22 1.02
N TYR A 61 20.99 28.55 0.09
CA TYR A 61 21.13 28.77 -1.36
C TYR A 61 19.85 29.32 -2.00
N ALA A 62 18.68 28.94 -1.50
CA ALA A 62 17.37 29.23 -2.08
C ALA A 62 16.46 29.95 -1.07
N ALA A 63 16.97 31.01 -0.43
CA ALA A 63 16.22 31.74 0.61
C ALA A 63 14.90 32.36 0.12
N HIS A 64 14.72 32.55 -1.19
CA HIS A 64 13.48 33.04 -1.80
C HIS A 64 12.36 31.98 -1.86
N GLU A 65 12.69 30.71 -1.66
CA GLU A 65 11.77 29.55 -1.75
C GLU A 65 11.08 29.24 -0.42
N ARG A 66 10.68 30.29 0.31
CA ARG A 66 10.14 30.18 1.67
C ARG A 66 8.89 29.31 1.74
N GLY A 67 7.97 29.48 0.78
CA GLY A 67 6.72 28.69 0.72
C GLY A 67 7.00 27.19 0.60
N THR A 68 7.91 26.80 -0.28
CA THR A 68 8.30 25.39 -0.46
C THR A 68 8.95 24.82 0.81
N LEU A 69 9.82 25.59 1.47
CA LEU A 69 10.48 25.17 2.70
C LEU A 69 9.49 25.05 3.87
N GLU A 70 8.52 25.97 3.97
CA GLU A 70 7.44 25.94 4.96
C GLU A 70 6.54 24.72 4.76
N ASP A 71 6.18 24.40 3.51
CA ASP A 71 5.40 23.20 3.18
C ASP A 71 6.10 21.91 3.62
N VAL A 72 7.41 21.78 3.37
CA VAL A 72 8.20 20.63 3.80
C VAL A 72 8.25 20.54 5.32
N MET A 73 8.47 21.67 6.01
CA MET A 73 8.51 21.70 7.47
C MET A 73 7.15 21.36 8.10
N LYS A 74 6.05 21.83 7.50
CA LYS A 74 4.69 21.50 7.93
C LYS A 74 4.39 20.01 7.72
N ALA A 75 4.74 19.47 6.55
CA ALA A 75 4.56 18.04 6.27
C ALA A 75 5.41 17.17 7.24
N ARG A 76 6.65 17.58 7.52
CA ARG A 76 7.53 16.92 8.49
C ARG A 76 6.92 16.95 9.89
N SER A 77 6.42 18.11 10.33
CA SER A 77 5.77 18.23 11.63
C SER A 77 4.53 17.34 11.74
N SER A 78 3.75 17.20 10.67
CA SER A 78 2.60 16.30 10.63
C SER A 78 3.01 14.83 10.68
N ALA A 79 4.13 14.46 10.06
CA ALA A 79 4.66 13.10 10.08
C ALA A 79 5.34 12.73 11.41
N MET A 80 5.74 13.72 12.20
CA MET A 80 6.29 13.52 13.55
C MET A 80 5.22 13.51 14.65
N ALA A 81 3.94 13.65 14.30
CA ALA A 81 2.86 13.73 15.28
C ALA A 81 2.76 12.41 16.07
N GLY A 82 2.80 12.50 17.39
CA GLY A 82 2.69 11.32 18.26
C GLY A 82 1.29 10.71 18.24
N GLY A 83 1.22 9.39 18.46
CA GLY A 83 -0.04 8.68 18.64
C GLY A 83 -0.78 8.33 17.34
N GLN A 84 -0.14 8.49 16.19
CA GLN A 84 -0.69 8.06 14.90
C GLN A 84 -0.75 6.53 14.82
N SER A 85 -1.84 5.99 14.25
CA SER A 85 -1.87 4.58 13.83
C SER A 85 -0.90 4.35 12.66
N PRO A 86 -0.47 3.11 12.39
CA PRO A 86 0.31 2.79 11.20
C PRO A 86 -0.27 3.34 9.90
N GLY A 87 -1.58 3.25 9.68
CA GLY A 87 -2.23 3.82 8.49
C GLY A 87 -2.15 5.35 8.43
N GLN A 88 -2.37 6.02 9.56
CA GLN A 88 -2.24 7.48 9.65
C GLN A 88 -0.79 7.94 9.43
N GLN A 89 0.18 7.23 10.02
CA GLN A 89 1.59 7.49 9.79
C GLN A 89 1.92 7.35 8.31
N ALA A 90 1.43 6.30 7.63
CA ALA A 90 1.67 6.10 6.20
C ALA A 90 1.14 7.27 5.35
N GLN A 91 -0.03 7.81 5.71
CA GLN A 91 -0.61 8.98 5.04
C GLN A 91 0.27 10.23 5.23
N SER A 92 0.71 10.54 6.46
CA SER A 92 1.57 11.69 6.72
C SER A 92 2.95 11.56 6.09
N GLU A 93 3.53 10.35 6.10
CA GLU A 93 4.79 10.08 5.40
C GLU A 93 4.66 10.23 3.88
N GLY A 94 3.49 9.92 3.31
CA GLY A 94 3.18 10.15 1.90
C GLY A 94 3.10 11.64 1.55
N MET A 95 2.45 12.45 2.39
CA MET A 95 2.44 13.91 2.24
C MET A 95 3.85 14.50 2.33
N LEU A 96 4.68 13.98 3.22
CA LEU A 96 6.09 14.37 3.34
C LEU A 96 6.89 14.03 2.08
N SER A 97 6.73 12.82 1.53
CA SER A 97 7.36 12.43 0.25
C SER A 97 6.98 13.38 -0.87
N ALA A 98 5.70 13.77 -0.95
CA ALA A 98 5.24 14.71 -1.99
C ALA A 98 5.84 16.11 -1.82
N ALA A 99 5.98 16.60 -0.58
CA ALA A 99 6.63 17.87 -0.30
C ALA A 99 8.13 17.85 -0.66
N LEU A 100 8.82 16.75 -0.35
CA LEU A 100 10.22 16.57 -0.75
C LEU A 100 10.39 16.54 -2.27
N GLY A 101 9.47 15.90 -3.01
CA GLY A 101 9.48 15.94 -4.47
C GLY A 101 9.48 17.38 -5.03
N ARG A 102 8.70 18.28 -4.42
CA ARG A 102 8.69 19.71 -4.79
C ARG A 102 10.00 20.41 -4.42
N LEU A 103 10.57 20.12 -3.26
CA LEU A 103 11.86 20.67 -2.84
C LEU A 103 13.00 20.27 -3.78
N ILE A 104 13.00 19.02 -4.26
CA ILE A 104 13.99 18.54 -5.24
C ILE A 104 13.81 19.26 -6.58
N ALA A 105 12.56 19.48 -7.02
CA ALA A 105 12.29 20.25 -8.23
C ALA A 105 12.79 21.71 -8.12
N VAL A 106 12.69 22.31 -6.93
CA VAL A 106 13.30 23.61 -6.66
C VAL A 106 14.83 23.53 -6.78
N ALA A 107 15.47 22.50 -6.24
CA ALA A 107 16.93 22.35 -6.31
C ALA A 107 17.48 22.28 -7.75
N GLU A 108 16.68 21.84 -8.73
CA GLU A 108 17.06 21.87 -10.15
C GLU A 108 17.26 23.30 -10.69
N ALA A 109 16.59 24.30 -10.11
CA ALA A 109 16.76 25.71 -10.47
C ALA A 109 18.01 26.35 -9.85
N TYR A 110 18.71 25.66 -8.93
CA TYR A 110 19.88 26.17 -8.21
C TYR A 110 21.11 25.28 -8.42
N PRO A 111 21.89 25.49 -9.50
CA PRO A 111 23.05 24.65 -9.83
C PRO A 111 24.09 24.55 -8.71
N ASP A 112 24.34 25.65 -7.99
CA ASP A 112 25.31 25.68 -6.88
C ASP A 112 24.87 24.81 -5.69
N LEU A 113 23.57 24.75 -5.40
CA LEU A 113 23.00 23.85 -4.40
C LEU A 113 23.10 22.40 -4.88
N LYS A 114 22.78 22.13 -6.14
CA LYS A 114 22.89 20.79 -6.73
C LYS A 114 24.32 20.27 -6.73
N ALA A 115 25.29 21.14 -6.95
CA ALA A 115 26.71 20.82 -6.86
C ALA A 115 27.25 20.73 -5.42
N ASN A 116 26.46 21.13 -4.43
CA ASN A 116 26.87 21.06 -3.03
C ASN A 116 26.97 19.59 -2.57
N GLY A 117 28.16 19.20 -2.09
CA GLY A 117 28.43 17.84 -1.63
C GLY A 117 27.58 17.41 -0.44
N ASN A 118 27.27 18.33 0.49
CA ASN A 118 26.42 18.03 1.66
C ASN A 118 24.97 17.78 1.23
N PHE A 119 24.44 18.58 0.31
CA PHE A 119 23.11 18.38 -0.26
C PHE A 119 23.00 17.01 -0.94
N THR A 120 23.97 16.68 -1.81
CA THR A 120 24.00 15.38 -2.51
C THR A 120 24.12 14.22 -1.53
N ALA A 121 24.94 14.34 -0.49
CA ALA A 121 25.07 13.32 0.55
C ALA A 121 23.77 13.10 1.32
N LEU A 122 23.07 14.17 1.71
CA LEU A 122 21.77 14.09 2.38
C LEU A 122 20.71 13.44 1.49
N MET A 123 20.67 13.78 0.20
CA MET A 123 19.76 13.17 -0.78
C MET A 123 20.00 11.67 -0.97
N ASN A 124 21.27 11.25 -1.03
CA ASN A 124 21.63 9.84 -1.11
C ASN A 124 21.22 9.08 0.16
N GLU A 125 21.43 9.68 1.34
CA GLU A 125 21.04 9.07 2.61
C GLU A 125 19.51 8.99 2.76
N LEU A 126 18.78 10.01 2.32
CA LEU A 126 17.32 9.98 2.26
C LEU A 126 16.84 8.85 1.35
N THR A 127 17.42 8.70 0.16
CA THR A 127 17.07 7.62 -0.78
C THR A 127 17.31 6.24 -0.16
N SER A 128 18.48 6.03 0.46
CA SER A 128 18.80 4.81 1.22
C SER A 128 17.80 4.55 2.35
N THR A 129 17.36 5.60 3.05
CA THR A 129 16.38 5.52 4.12
C THR A 129 14.99 5.15 3.58
N GLU A 130 14.56 5.70 2.44
CA GLU A 130 13.31 5.32 1.78
C GLU A 130 13.30 3.85 1.36
N ASP A 131 14.41 3.34 0.81
CA ASP A 131 14.52 1.93 0.42
C ASP A 131 14.40 1.00 1.63
N ARG A 132 15.01 1.39 2.77
CA ARG A 132 14.89 0.68 4.05
C ARG A 132 13.46 0.73 4.58
N ILE A 133 12.80 1.88 4.56
CA ILE A 133 11.39 2.03 4.95
C ILE A 133 10.49 1.16 4.07
N ALA A 134 10.71 1.16 2.75
CA ALA A 134 9.93 0.34 1.82
C ALA A 134 10.10 -1.16 2.09
N SER A 135 11.32 -1.60 2.40
CA SER A 135 11.58 -2.98 2.80
C SER A 135 10.93 -3.34 4.14
N ALA A 136 11.11 -2.49 5.15
CA ALA A 136 10.54 -2.66 6.48
C ALA A 136 9.01 -2.68 6.43
N ARG A 137 8.39 -1.83 5.60
CA ARG A 137 6.94 -1.84 5.33
C ARG A 137 6.46 -3.20 4.83
N ARG A 138 7.12 -3.78 3.81
CA ARG A 138 6.74 -5.09 3.27
C ARG A 138 6.82 -6.17 4.36
N TYR A 139 7.88 -6.14 5.16
CA TYR A 139 8.06 -7.07 6.27
C TYR A 139 7.01 -6.90 7.37
N TYR A 140 6.73 -5.67 7.79
CA TYR A 140 5.69 -5.34 8.76
C TYR A 140 4.31 -5.81 8.28
N ASN A 141 3.91 -5.43 7.06
CA ASN A 141 2.61 -5.79 6.50
C ASN A 141 2.48 -7.32 6.34
N ALA A 142 3.57 -8.04 6.07
CA ALA A 142 3.55 -9.49 6.05
C ALA A 142 3.24 -10.10 7.43
N ASN A 143 3.85 -9.59 8.50
CA ASN A 143 3.59 -10.03 9.86
C ASN A 143 2.18 -9.64 10.34
N VAL A 144 1.71 -8.44 9.99
CA VAL A 144 0.34 -7.98 10.27
C VAL A 144 -0.67 -8.90 9.62
N ARG A 145 -0.46 -9.25 8.35
CA ARG A 145 -1.31 -10.21 7.63
C ARG A 145 -1.35 -11.57 8.32
N GLU A 146 -0.21 -12.10 8.75
CA GLU A 146 -0.16 -13.40 9.44
C GLU A 146 -0.88 -13.36 10.78
N LEU A 147 -0.66 -12.31 11.59
CA LEU A 147 -1.37 -12.08 12.85
C LEU A 147 -2.89 -11.99 12.60
N ASN A 148 -3.31 -11.13 11.69
CA ASN A 148 -4.73 -10.89 11.40
C ASN A 148 -5.42 -12.17 10.91
N THR A 149 -4.77 -12.92 10.00
CA THR A 149 -5.27 -14.21 9.52
C THR A 149 -5.46 -15.19 10.68
N LYS A 150 -4.49 -15.28 11.60
CA LYS A 150 -4.58 -16.20 12.74
C LYS A 150 -5.64 -15.78 13.77
N VAL A 151 -5.84 -14.49 13.97
CA VAL A 151 -6.91 -13.94 14.82
C VAL A 151 -8.29 -14.24 14.25
N GLU A 152 -8.45 -14.31 12.93
CA GLU A 152 -9.73 -14.56 12.26
C GLU A 152 -10.04 -16.04 12.00
N THR A 153 -9.02 -16.89 11.91
CA THR A 153 -9.20 -18.29 11.49
C THR A 153 -9.68 -19.18 12.63
N VAL A 154 -10.61 -20.10 12.34
CA VAL A 154 -11.00 -21.17 13.27
C VAL A 154 -9.95 -22.28 13.26
N PRO A 155 -9.51 -22.82 14.41
CA PRO A 155 -10.04 -22.57 15.76
C PRO A 155 -9.32 -21.48 16.57
N SER A 156 -8.29 -20.82 16.02
CA SER A 156 -7.48 -19.85 16.77
C SER A 156 -8.23 -18.58 17.19
N ASN A 157 -9.29 -18.19 16.48
CA ASN A 157 -10.15 -17.05 16.80
C ASN A 157 -10.80 -17.13 18.19
N PHE A 158 -11.15 -18.33 18.67
CA PHE A 158 -11.69 -18.52 20.02
C PHE A 158 -10.67 -18.15 21.09
N VAL A 159 -9.42 -18.59 20.92
CA VAL A 159 -8.31 -18.26 21.82
C VAL A 159 -7.97 -16.77 21.71
N ALA A 160 -7.92 -16.24 20.48
CA ALA A 160 -7.66 -14.81 20.26
C ALA A 160 -8.69 -13.92 20.97
N GLY A 161 -9.99 -14.24 20.86
CA GLY A 161 -11.06 -13.53 21.55
C GLY A 161 -10.99 -13.66 23.07
N MET A 162 -10.75 -14.86 23.60
CA MET A 162 -10.66 -15.12 25.04
C MET A 162 -9.50 -14.35 25.71
N PHE A 163 -8.37 -14.19 25.00
CA PHE A 163 -7.18 -13.53 25.51
C PHE A 163 -6.97 -12.10 24.94
N ASN A 164 -7.99 -11.52 24.29
CA ASN A 164 -7.95 -10.17 23.72
C ASN A 164 -6.77 -9.91 22.76
N VAL A 165 -6.38 -10.90 21.97
CA VAL A 165 -5.41 -10.70 20.88
C VAL A 165 -6.18 -10.17 19.66
N GLY A 166 -6.07 -8.87 19.42
CA GLY A 166 -6.70 -8.19 18.30
C GLY A 166 -5.86 -8.17 17.02
N LYS A 167 -6.47 -7.65 15.96
CA LYS A 167 -5.80 -7.33 14.70
C LYS A 167 -4.83 -6.17 14.88
N ALA A 168 -3.86 -6.08 13.97
CA ALA A 168 -3.01 -4.93 13.79
C ALA A 168 -3.35 -4.21 12.47
N ASP A 169 -3.09 -2.90 12.44
CA ASP A 169 -3.27 -2.06 11.26
C ASP A 169 -2.09 -2.23 10.30
N TYR A 170 -2.33 -2.08 9.00
CA TYR A 170 -1.26 -2.09 8.00
C TYR A 170 -0.57 -0.72 7.93
N PHE A 171 0.72 -0.71 7.57
CA PHE A 171 1.46 0.51 7.26
C PHE A 171 1.29 0.84 5.78
N GLU A 172 0.09 1.26 5.39
CA GLU A 172 -0.29 1.60 4.02
C GLU A 172 -1.21 2.82 4.02
N VAL A 173 -1.22 3.57 2.93
CA VAL A 173 -2.17 4.68 2.77
C VAL A 173 -3.55 4.07 2.55
N GLU A 174 -4.45 4.27 3.51
CA GLU A 174 -5.85 3.90 3.34
C GLU A 174 -6.43 4.64 2.13
N GLY A 175 -7.12 3.93 1.23
CA GLY A 175 -7.80 4.56 0.10
C GLY A 175 -6.95 4.80 -1.15
N ILE A 176 -5.92 3.98 -1.44
CA ILE A 176 -5.54 3.76 -2.85
C ILE A 176 -6.66 2.94 -3.51
N GLU A 177 -7.84 3.54 -3.61
CA GLU A 177 -8.79 3.22 -4.66
C GLU A 177 -7.99 3.43 -5.95
N ARG A 178 -7.66 2.31 -6.60
CA ARG A 178 -7.08 2.33 -7.94
C ARG A 178 -8.20 2.77 -8.87
N ASP A 179 -8.61 4.03 -8.76
CA ASP A 179 -9.47 4.61 -9.76
C ASP A 179 -8.70 4.52 -11.07
N PRO A 180 -9.19 3.74 -12.05
CA PRO A 180 -8.49 3.61 -13.31
C PRO A 180 -8.36 5.01 -13.89
N VAL A 181 -7.12 5.43 -14.17
CA VAL A 181 -6.85 6.70 -14.85
C VAL A 181 -7.64 6.68 -16.15
N LYS A 182 -8.77 7.38 -16.19
CA LYS A 182 -9.55 7.57 -17.42
C LYS A 182 -8.76 8.53 -18.29
N VAL A 183 -7.96 7.96 -19.19
CA VAL A 183 -7.30 8.75 -20.23
C VAL A 183 -8.35 9.06 -21.29
N ASP A 184 -8.95 10.24 -21.18
CA ASP A 184 -9.78 10.81 -22.23
C ASP A 184 -8.86 11.53 -23.24
N PHE A 185 -8.55 10.85 -24.34
CA PHE A 185 -7.85 11.44 -25.48
C PHE A 185 -8.83 12.30 -26.30
N GLY A 186 -9.48 13.26 -25.64
CA GLY A 186 -10.60 14.06 -26.14
C GLY A 186 -10.77 13.92 -27.63
N GLN A 187 -11.62 12.98 -28.05
CA GLN A 187 -11.91 12.75 -29.46
C GLN A 187 -12.61 14.00 -29.96
N SER A 188 -11.81 14.98 -30.36
CA SER A 188 -12.23 16.04 -31.26
C SER A 188 -12.63 15.29 -32.51
N THR A 189 -13.94 15.10 -32.68
CA THR A 189 -14.53 14.57 -33.90
C THR A 189 -14.06 15.45 -35.03
N TYR A 190 -12.97 15.06 -35.70
CA TYR A 190 -12.61 15.62 -36.98
C TYR A 190 -13.75 15.21 -37.92
N ASN A 191 -14.69 16.13 -38.11
CA ASN A 191 -15.68 16.04 -39.17
C ASN A 191 -14.90 16.15 -40.48
N ILE A 192 -14.40 15.03 -40.98
CA ILE A 192 -13.80 14.93 -42.30
C ILE A 192 -14.97 14.95 -43.27
N PRO A 193 -15.21 16.05 -44.02
CA PRO A 193 -16.21 16.00 -45.07
C PRO A 193 -15.80 14.90 -46.07
N PRO A 194 -16.76 14.11 -46.58
CA PRO A 194 -16.46 13.04 -47.51
C PRO A 194 -15.73 13.61 -48.73
N PRO A 195 -14.72 12.91 -49.27
CA PRO A 195 -14.04 13.36 -50.47
C PRO A 195 -15.03 13.43 -51.62
N SER A 196 -15.14 14.61 -52.23
CA SER A 196 -15.93 14.83 -53.43
C SER A 196 -15.36 14.03 -54.58
N GLY A 197 -15.94 12.86 -54.82
CA GLY A 197 -15.75 12.11 -56.05
C GLY A 197 -15.09 10.75 -55.85
N TYR A 198 -15.92 9.75 -55.60
CA TYR A 198 -15.83 8.46 -56.28
C TYR A 198 -17.27 7.97 -56.49
N GLY A 199 -17.60 7.62 -57.74
CA GLY A 199 -18.95 7.22 -58.16
C GLY A 199 -19.46 6.00 -57.41
N GLN A 200 -20.78 5.92 -57.25
CA GLN A 200 -21.42 4.78 -56.59
C GLN A 200 -21.11 3.46 -57.33
N PRO A 201 -20.56 2.45 -56.64
CA PRO A 201 -20.57 1.09 -57.14
C PRO A 201 -21.96 0.49 -56.96
N GLN A 202 -22.47 -0.09 -58.05
CA GLN A 202 -23.77 -0.75 -58.14
C GLN A 202 -23.94 -1.90 -57.14
N ASP A 203 -25.20 -2.02 -56.73
CA ASP A 203 -25.82 -3.06 -55.93
C ASP A 203 -25.47 -4.48 -56.42
N SER A 204 -24.83 -5.27 -55.58
CA SER A 204 -24.75 -6.72 -55.74
C SER A 204 -24.93 -7.39 -54.38
N ALA A 205 -26.18 -7.49 -53.96
CA ALA A 205 -26.60 -8.31 -52.84
C ALA A 205 -26.18 -9.77 -53.04
N GLN A 206 -25.25 -10.26 -52.21
CA GLN A 206 -25.12 -11.69 -51.92
C GLN A 206 -25.48 -11.89 -50.45
N GLN A 207 -26.73 -12.34 -50.25
CA GLN A 207 -27.31 -12.66 -48.96
C GLN A 207 -26.72 -14.00 -48.48
N ILE A 208 -25.82 -13.94 -47.50
CA ILE A 208 -25.31 -15.13 -46.83
C ILE A 208 -26.40 -15.60 -45.83
N PRO A 209 -26.90 -16.84 -45.92
CA PRO A 209 -27.93 -17.34 -45.02
C PRO A 209 -27.38 -17.52 -43.59
N ASN A 210 -28.18 -17.14 -42.59
CA ASN A 210 -27.85 -17.39 -41.18
C ASN A 210 -27.83 -18.91 -40.87
N PRO A 211 -26.90 -19.37 -40.03
CA PRO A 211 -26.87 -20.75 -39.56
C PRO A 211 -28.06 -21.06 -38.62
N PRO A 212 -28.62 -22.28 -38.66
CA PRO A 212 -29.77 -22.66 -37.83
C PRO A 212 -29.40 -22.82 -36.35
N ALA A 213 -30.36 -22.49 -35.47
CA ALA A 213 -30.22 -22.54 -34.02
C ALA A 213 -30.06 -23.98 -33.49
N PRO A 214 -29.19 -24.22 -32.48
CA PRO A 214 -29.03 -25.54 -31.88
C PRO A 214 -30.19 -25.85 -30.92
N GLY A 215 -31.02 -26.86 -31.23
CA GLY A 215 -32.09 -27.26 -30.31
C GLY A 215 -33.18 -28.22 -30.79
N GLN A 216 -33.02 -28.97 -31.89
CA GLN A 216 -34.00 -30.00 -32.27
C GLN A 216 -33.29 -31.33 -32.54
N LEU A 217 -33.40 -32.25 -31.59
CA LEU A 217 -33.12 -33.68 -31.80
C LEU A 217 -34.23 -34.26 -32.70
N PRO A 218 -33.92 -34.88 -33.84
CA PRO A 218 -34.90 -35.68 -34.58
C PRO A 218 -35.17 -37.01 -33.86
N PRO A 219 -36.40 -37.58 -33.99
CA PRO A 219 -36.84 -38.73 -33.22
C PRO A 219 -36.19 -40.04 -33.68
N SER A 220 -35.97 -40.93 -32.70
CA SER A 220 -35.57 -42.34 -32.88
C SER A 220 -36.61 -43.12 -33.68
N GLN A 221 -36.21 -43.78 -34.77
CA GLN A 221 -36.91 -44.95 -35.33
C GLN A 221 -35.93 -45.84 -36.12
N GLY A 222 -36.01 -47.16 -35.86
CA GLY A 222 -35.51 -48.24 -36.72
C GLY A 222 -34.28 -48.97 -36.20
#